data_AF-A0A6N3DPU4-F1
#
_entry.id   AF-A0A6N3DPU4-F1
#
_cell.length_a   1.000
_cell.length_b   1.000
_cell.length_c   1.000
_cell.angle_alpha   90.00
_cell.angle_beta   90.00
_cell.angle_gamma   90.00
#
_symmetry.space_group_name_H-M   'P 1'
#
loop_
_entity.id
_entity.type
_entity.pdbx_description
1 polymer ?
#
loop_
_entity_poly.entity_id
_entity_poly.type
_entity_poly.pdbx_seq_one_letter_code
_entity_poly.pdbx_strand_id
1 'polypeptide(L)'
;MFRDSIRLLVHPNKKTILDIIKGITFKGAICSYTLAWVILRIVMGNAGIDVLHILPILDHKLVYVNYIIVFVVDYVYIMFKTIILASLLWLLLKWWHSTSLKRFIIMTIYSMGLCFLFASIKFYLQYYFLSLNYLDDNWSFIMWNIAGLLGNILIFYSWIVYLMILYRLTNINKYLLIVCTALICYAFYAMQITISI
;
A
#
# COMPACT_ATOMS: atom_id res chain seq x y z
N MET A 1 -3.71 10.13 9.45
CA MET A 1 -4.00 9.11 8.41
C MET A 1 -5.47 9.07 8.07
N PHE A 2 -6.29 8.37 8.84
CA PHE A 2 -7.71 8.20 8.50
C PHE A 2 -8.50 9.52 8.46
N ARG A 3 -8.29 10.40 9.45
CA ARG A 3 -8.91 11.75 9.49
C ARG A 3 -8.56 12.59 8.26
N ASP A 4 -7.31 12.54 7.81
CA ASP A 4 -6.82 13.31 6.66
C ASP A 4 -7.41 12.77 5.36
N SER A 5 -7.55 11.44 5.24
CA SER A 5 -8.21 10.77 4.11
C SER A 5 -9.70 11.14 4.00
N ILE A 6 -10.41 11.17 5.12
CA ILE A 6 -11.81 11.64 5.14
C ILE A 6 -11.88 13.10 4.72
N ARG A 7 -11.00 13.95 5.27
CA ARG A 7 -10.97 15.39 4.94
C ARG A 7 -10.69 15.65 3.46
N LEU A 8 -9.84 14.83 2.85
CA LEU A 8 -9.55 14.85 1.42
C LEU A 8 -10.77 14.54 0.56
N LEU A 9 -11.71 13.73 1.04
CA LEU A 9 -12.94 13.42 0.30
C LEU A 9 -13.99 14.52 0.41
N VAL A 10 -14.16 15.08 1.62
CA VAL A 10 -15.17 16.11 1.86
C VAL A 10 -14.77 17.44 1.20
N HIS A 11 -13.48 17.77 1.21
CA HIS A 11 -12.96 19.00 0.61
C HIS A 11 -11.65 18.77 -0.19
N PRO A 12 -11.73 18.16 -1.39
CA PRO A 12 -10.59 17.83 -2.24
C PRO A 12 -10.01 19.07 -2.96
N ASN A 13 -9.71 20.12 -2.22
CA ASN A 13 -9.11 21.34 -2.75
C ASN A 13 -7.59 21.25 -2.72
N LYS A 14 -6.93 21.83 -3.73
CA LYS A 14 -5.47 21.86 -3.85
C LYS A 14 -4.80 22.45 -2.61
N LYS A 15 -5.42 23.46 -1.97
CA LYS A 15 -4.95 24.05 -0.71
C LYS A 15 -4.96 23.02 0.43
N THR A 16 -6.10 22.36 0.68
CA THR A 16 -6.24 21.30 1.68
C THR A 16 -5.22 20.18 1.48
N ILE A 17 -5.02 19.74 0.24
CA ILE A 17 -4.04 18.71 -0.12
C ILE A 17 -2.62 19.17 0.24
N LEU A 18 -2.24 20.37 -0.20
CA LEU A 18 -0.92 20.93 0.08
C LEU A 18 -0.69 21.15 1.59
N ASP A 19 -1.72 21.55 2.33
CA ASP A 19 -1.65 21.75 3.77
C ASP A 19 -1.46 20.42 4.52
N ILE A 20 -2.18 19.36 4.11
CA ILE A 20 -1.99 18.00 4.64
C ILE A 20 -0.58 17.50 4.33
N ILE A 21 -0.10 17.65 3.09
CA ILE A 21 1.24 17.22 2.68
C ILE A 21 2.32 17.99 3.44
N LYS A 22 2.13 19.29 3.66
CA LYS A 22 3.07 20.12 4.45
C LYS A 22 3.07 19.73 5.92
N GLY A 23 1.92 19.34 6.48
CA GLY A 23 1.80 18.87 7.85
C GLY A 23 2.43 17.49 8.09
N ILE A 24 2.56 16.66 7.06
CA ILE A 24 3.16 15.33 7.17
C ILE A 24 4.68 15.43 6.98
N THR A 25 5.41 15.16 8.06
CA THR A 25 6.88 15.02 7.99
C THR A 25 7.26 13.69 7.35
N PHE A 26 8.43 13.63 6.71
CA PHE A 26 8.96 12.39 6.12
C PHE A 26 9.06 11.26 7.15
N LYS A 27 9.54 11.58 8.36
CA LYS A 27 9.60 10.64 9.50
C LYS A 27 8.20 10.14 9.89
N GLY A 28 7.21 11.03 9.93
CA GLY A 28 5.82 10.66 10.24
C GLY A 28 5.19 9.73 9.18
N ALA A 29 5.46 9.98 7.91
CA ALA A 29 5.01 9.12 6.81
C ALA A 29 5.64 7.72 6.89
N ILE A 30 6.97 7.64 7.09
CA ILE A 30 7.66 6.37 7.29
C ILE A 30 7.09 5.65 8.51
N CYS A 31 6.97 6.31 9.66
CA CYS A 31 6.45 5.67 10.87
C CYS A 31 5.05 5.07 10.66
N SER A 32 4.17 5.80 9.96
CA SER A 32 2.81 5.31 9.66
C SER A 32 2.84 4.13 8.70
N TYR A 33 3.71 4.18 7.68
CA TYR A 33 3.93 3.10 6.73
C TYR A 33 4.47 1.84 7.41
N THR A 34 5.52 1.98 8.23
CA THR A 34 6.13 0.87 8.98
C THR A 34 5.10 0.21 9.89
N LEU A 35 4.33 1.02 10.64
CA LEU A 35 3.32 0.49 11.55
C LEU A 35 2.21 -0.25 10.80
N ALA A 36 1.72 0.30 9.69
CA ALA A 36 0.72 -0.39 8.86
C ALA A 36 1.26 -1.66 8.20
N TRP A 37 2.51 -1.66 7.75
CA TRP A 37 3.18 -2.85 7.21
C TRP A 37 3.36 -3.92 8.29
N VAL A 38 3.80 -3.56 9.51
CA VAL A 38 3.92 -4.51 10.63
C VAL A 38 2.58 -5.16 10.94
N ILE A 39 1.51 -4.36 11.04
CA ILE A 39 0.14 -4.88 11.29
C ILE A 39 -0.26 -5.86 10.18
N LEU A 40 -0.04 -5.50 8.91
CA LEU A 40 -0.38 -6.37 7.79
C LEU A 40 0.34 -7.71 7.88
N ARG A 41 1.64 -7.69 8.15
CA ARG A 41 2.45 -8.91 8.24
C ARG A 41 2.06 -9.77 9.43
N ILE A 42 1.72 -9.18 10.58
CA ILE A 42 1.19 -9.90 11.73
C ILE A 42 -0.13 -10.60 11.36
N VAL A 43 -1.06 -9.88 10.72
CA VAL A 43 -2.37 -10.42 10.35
C VAL A 43 -2.26 -11.53 9.30
N MET A 44 -1.36 -11.39 8.34
CA MET A 44 -1.16 -12.41 7.30
C MET A 44 -0.37 -13.63 7.81
N GLY A 45 0.26 -13.55 8.99
CA GLY A 45 1.02 -14.66 9.57
C GLY A 45 2.06 -15.24 8.61
N ASN A 46 2.09 -16.56 8.47
CA ASN A 46 3.02 -17.26 7.57
C ASN A 46 2.79 -16.94 6.08
N ALA A 47 1.55 -16.60 5.69
CA ALA A 47 1.24 -16.16 4.32
C ALA A 47 1.68 -14.71 4.06
N GLY A 48 1.94 -13.96 5.12
CA GLY A 48 2.48 -12.60 5.07
C GLY A 48 3.98 -12.56 4.83
N ILE A 49 4.68 -13.67 5.00
CA ILE A 49 6.07 -13.76 4.62
C ILE A 49 6.03 -14.08 3.13
N ASP A 50 6.47 -13.15 2.27
CA ASP A 50 6.63 -13.41 0.84
C ASP A 50 7.84 -14.37 0.66
N VAL A 51 7.61 -15.61 1.07
CA VAL A 51 8.55 -16.73 1.11
C VAL A 51 9.02 -17.10 -0.30
N LEU A 52 8.28 -16.72 -1.34
CA LEU A 52 8.56 -17.10 -2.72
C LEU A 52 9.83 -16.48 -3.30
N HIS A 53 10.42 -15.45 -2.69
CA HIS A 53 11.65 -14.82 -3.21
C HIS A 53 12.86 -14.89 -2.27
N ILE A 54 12.68 -15.20 -0.97
CA ILE A 54 13.76 -15.18 0.03
C ILE A 54 14.02 -16.57 0.62
N LEU A 55 13.06 -17.50 0.59
CA LEU A 55 13.27 -18.86 1.11
C LEU A 55 14.39 -19.64 0.40
N PRO A 56 14.63 -19.49 -0.92
CA PRO A 56 15.76 -20.15 -1.56
C PRO A 56 17.13 -19.64 -1.09
N ILE A 57 17.18 -18.45 -0.46
CA ILE A 57 18.42 -17.79 -0.02
C ILE A 57 18.83 -18.26 1.38
N LEU A 58 17.90 -18.82 2.15
CA LEU A 58 18.08 -19.06 3.58
C LEU A 58 17.99 -20.56 3.90
N ASP A 59 19.16 -21.18 3.94
CA ASP A 59 19.37 -22.59 4.27
C ASP A 59 18.77 -22.97 5.65
N HIS A 60 18.25 -24.18 5.76
CA HIS A 60 17.23 -24.63 6.73
C HIS A 60 17.69 -24.71 8.21
N LYS A 61 18.91 -24.30 8.57
CA LYS A 61 19.51 -24.57 9.89
C LYS A 61 19.39 -23.45 10.93
N LEU A 62 18.83 -22.29 10.59
CA LEU A 62 18.77 -21.09 11.47
C LEU A 62 17.34 -20.50 11.54
N VAL A 63 16.38 -21.33 11.90
CA VAL A 63 14.94 -21.08 11.72
C VAL A 63 14.43 -19.77 12.37
N TYR A 64 14.88 -19.40 13.57
CA TYR A 64 14.38 -18.17 14.25
C TYR A 64 15.11 -16.87 13.88
N VAL A 65 16.44 -16.92 13.66
CA VAL A 65 17.23 -15.76 13.21
C VAL A 65 16.85 -15.39 11.78
N ASN A 66 16.44 -16.38 10.97
CA ASN A 66 15.95 -16.17 9.61
C ASN A 66 14.70 -15.30 9.53
N TYR A 67 13.70 -15.49 10.41
CA TYR A 67 12.44 -14.76 10.26
C TYR A 67 12.64 -13.25 10.39
N ILE A 68 13.40 -12.78 11.39
CA ILE A 68 13.66 -11.34 11.55
C ILE A 68 14.37 -10.79 10.31
N ILE A 69 15.37 -11.50 9.78
CA ILE A 69 16.11 -11.10 8.58
C ILE A 69 15.17 -11.04 7.37
N VAL A 70 14.33 -12.07 7.16
CA VAL A 70 13.34 -12.10 6.07
C VAL A 70 12.37 -10.93 6.18
N PHE A 71 11.87 -10.63 7.38
CA PHE A 71 10.98 -9.48 7.61
C PHE A 71 11.67 -8.15 7.29
N VAL A 72 12.93 -7.98 7.69
CA VAL A 72 13.71 -6.76 7.38
C VAL A 72 13.95 -6.65 5.88
N VAL A 73 14.34 -7.74 5.20
CA VAL A 73 14.56 -7.75 3.75
C VAL A 73 13.27 -7.44 3.00
N ASP A 74 12.15 -8.05 3.39
CA ASP A 74 10.82 -7.76 2.83
C ASP A 74 10.44 -6.29 3.00
N TYR A 75 10.60 -5.74 4.21
CA TYR A 75 10.31 -4.35 4.49
C TYR A 75 11.14 -3.41 3.61
N VAL A 76 12.45 -3.63 3.55
CA VAL A 76 13.37 -2.82 2.73
C VAL A 76 13.00 -2.94 1.25
N TYR A 77 12.72 -4.15 0.77
CA TYR A 77 12.34 -4.42 -0.61
C TYR A 77 11.07 -3.67 -1.02
N ILE A 78 9.99 -3.78 -0.23
CA ILE A 78 8.71 -3.14 -0.54
C ILE A 78 8.81 -1.62 -0.39
N MET A 79 9.52 -1.14 0.62
CA MET A 79 9.75 0.31 0.78
C MET A 79 10.55 0.87 -0.40
N PHE A 80 11.61 0.17 -0.83
CA PHE A 80 12.41 0.55 -1.99
C PHE A 80 11.58 0.55 -3.28
N LYS A 81 10.77 -0.49 -3.51
CA LYS A 81 9.81 -0.54 -4.62
C LYS A 81 8.85 0.65 -4.60
N THR A 82 8.32 0.98 -3.42
CA THR A 82 7.39 2.12 -3.25
C THR A 82 8.07 3.44 -3.61
N ILE A 83 9.34 3.63 -3.23
CA ILE A 83 10.12 4.83 -3.56
C ILE A 83 10.44 4.92 -5.05
N ILE A 84 10.81 3.81 -5.69
CA ILE A 84 11.03 3.77 -7.14
C ILE A 84 9.73 4.12 -7.88
N LEU A 85 8.61 3.48 -7.52
CA LEU A 85 7.31 3.76 -8.12
C LEU A 85 6.93 5.24 -7.98
N ALA A 86 7.12 5.83 -6.80
CA ALA A 86 6.89 7.26 -6.56
C ALA A 86 7.77 8.13 -7.48
N SER A 87 9.04 7.75 -7.66
CA SER A 87 10.00 8.49 -8.50
C SER A 87 9.65 8.40 -9.98
N LEU A 88 9.22 7.23 -10.46
CA LEU A 88 8.75 7.03 -11.83
C LEU A 88 7.48 7.83 -12.12
N LEU A 89 6.51 7.79 -11.20
CA LEU A 89 5.29 8.60 -11.29
C LEU A 89 5.60 10.10 -11.30
N TRP A 90 6.53 10.55 -10.46
CA TRP A 90 6.98 11.94 -10.44
C TRP A 90 7.64 12.37 -11.76
N LEU A 91 8.49 11.52 -12.34
CA LEU A 91 9.11 11.78 -13.64
C LEU A 91 8.08 11.84 -14.77
N LEU A 92 7.13 10.90 -14.78
CA LEU A 92 6.10 10.87 -15.81
C LEU A 92 5.18 12.09 -15.71
N LEU A 93 4.85 12.54 -14.51
CA LEU A 93 3.96 13.68 -14.28
C LEU A 93 4.69 15.03 -14.20
N LYS A 94 6.01 15.05 -14.46
CA LYS A 94 6.89 16.21 -14.25
C LYS A 94 6.43 17.47 -14.96
N TRP A 95 5.87 17.33 -16.17
CA TRP A 95 5.41 18.45 -17.00
C TRP A 95 4.12 19.10 -16.50
N TRP A 96 3.40 18.44 -15.60
CA TRP A 96 2.07 18.86 -15.18
C TRP A 96 1.98 19.26 -13.71
N HIS A 97 3.02 19.03 -12.90
CA HIS A 97 3.05 19.48 -11.51
C HIS A 97 4.28 20.32 -11.19
N SER A 98 4.17 21.15 -10.15
CA SER A 98 5.31 21.86 -9.53
C SER A 98 5.75 21.24 -8.19
N THR A 99 5.27 20.04 -7.88
CA THR A 99 5.55 19.37 -6.61
C THR A 99 6.96 18.76 -6.61
N SER A 100 7.73 18.99 -5.54
CA SER A 100 9.07 18.39 -5.36
C SER A 100 9.00 16.87 -5.22
N LEU A 101 10.02 16.15 -5.71
CA LEU A 101 10.15 14.69 -5.58
C LEU A 101 9.97 14.20 -4.13
N LYS A 102 10.59 14.89 -3.16
CA LYS A 102 10.46 14.57 -1.72
C LYS A 102 9.00 14.50 -1.26
N ARG A 103 8.18 15.46 -1.65
CA ARG A 103 6.75 15.49 -1.31
C ARG A 103 5.98 14.38 -2.03
N PHE A 104 6.38 14.07 -3.26
CA PHE A 104 5.79 12.98 -4.02
C PHE A 104 6.01 11.63 -3.32
N ILE A 105 7.25 11.36 -2.91
CA ILE A 105 7.61 10.17 -2.11
C ILE A 105 6.78 10.12 -0.81
N ILE A 106 6.67 11.22 -0.06
CA ILE A 106 5.87 11.28 1.17
C ILE A 106 4.41 10.88 0.91
N MET A 107 3.79 11.43 -0.13
CA MET A 107 2.41 11.12 -0.49
C MET A 107 2.23 9.66 -0.87
N THR A 108 3.13 9.11 -1.67
CA THR A 108 3.05 7.71 -2.11
C THR A 108 3.25 6.75 -0.94
N ILE A 109 4.24 6.99 -0.08
CA ILE A 109 4.46 6.20 1.15
C ILE A 109 3.24 6.26 2.06
N TYR A 110 2.69 7.45 2.26
CA TYR A 110 1.51 7.64 3.09
C TYR A 110 0.28 6.93 2.51
N SER A 111 0.05 7.03 1.20
CA SER A 111 -1.04 6.32 0.55
C SER A 111 -0.87 4.80 0.62
N MET A 112 0.35 4.29 0.41
CA MET A 112 0.65 2.86 0.48
C MET A 112 0.44 2.30 1.89
N GLY A 113 0.85 3.05 2.93
CA GLY A 113 0.57 2.66 4.31
C GLY A 113 -0.92 2.55 4.59
N LEU A 114 -1.75 3.39 3.96
CA LEU A 114 -3.20 3.33 4.11
C LEU A 114 -3.77 2.08 3.42
N CYS A 115 -3.23 1.72 2.24
CA CYS A 115 -3.55 0.46 1.56
C CYS A 115 -3.22 -0.74 2.45
N PHE A 116 -2.05 -0.76 3.10
CA PHE A 116 -1.66 -1.85 4.02
C PHE A 116 -2.62 -1.96 5.21
N LEU A 117 -3.04 -0.83 5.77
CA LEU A 117 -3.97 -0.82 6.89
C LEU A 117 -5.33 -1.44 6.50
N PHE A 118 -5.85 -1.09 5.33
CA PHE A 118 -7.09 -1.70 4.82
C PHE A 118 -6.94 -3.16 4.41
N ALA A 119 -5.80 -3.54 3.82
CA ALA A 119 -5.50 -4.94 3.56
C ALA A 119 -5.44 -5.74 4.86
N SER A 120 -4.88 -5.16 5.93
CA SER A 120 -4.84 -5.79 7.25
C SER A 120 -6.25 -6.03 7.79
N ILE A 121 -7.13 -5.04 7.72
CA ILE A 121 -8.52 -5.17 8.18
C ILE A 121 -9.25 -6.27 7.39
N LYS A 122 -9.07 -6.30 6.07
CA LYS A 122 -9.64 -7.34 5.20
C LYS A 122 -9.19 -8.73 5.65
N PHE A 123 -7.88 -8.97 5.71
CA PHE A 123 -7.34 -10.29 6.03
C PHE A 123 -7.72 -10.73 7.44
N TYR A 124 -7.72 -9.81 8.41
CA TYR A 124 -8.12 -10.12 9.78
C TYR A 124 -9.58 -10.56 9.87
N LEU A 125 -10.49 -9.81 9.25
CA LEU A 125 -11.92 -10.15 9.24
C LEU A 125 -12.19 -11.46 8.49
N GLN A 126 -11.57 -11.65 7.33
CA GLN A 126 -11.71 -12.89 6.58
C GLN A 126 -11.18 -14.10 7.38
N TYR A 127 -10.01 -13.98 8.00
CA TYR A 127 -9.49 -15.05 8.85
C TYR A 127 -10.41 -15.34 10.04
N TYR A 128 -10.90 -14.30 10.71
CA TYR A 128 -11.85 -14.42 11.82
C TYR A 128 -13.10 -15.19 11.41
N PHE A 129 -13.77 -14.78 10.32
CA PHE A 129 -14.97 -15.49 9.87
C PHE A 129 -14.65 -16.93 9.49
N LEU A 130 -13.61 -17.18 8.71
CA LEU A 130 -13.20 -18.55 8.36
C LEU A 130 -12.97 -19.44 9.59
N SER A 131 -12.44 -18.87 10.68
CA SER A 131 -12.23 -19.60 11.93
C SER A 131 -13.54 -20.01 12.62
N LEU A 132 -14.69 -19.42 12.27
CA LEU A 132 -16.02 -19.78 12.77
C LEU A 132 -16.70 -20.88 11.95
N ASN A 133 -16.03 -21.45 10.92
CA ASN A 133 -16.58 -22.57 10.13
C ASN A 133 -17.04 -23.75 10.98
N TYR A 134 -16.43 -23.99 12.15
CA TYR A 134 -16.83 -25.07 13.04
C TYR A 134 -18.21 -24.86 13.71
N LEU A 135 -18.72 -23.64 13.73
CA LEU A 135 -20.04 -23.30 14.26
C LEU A 135 -21.11 -23.40 13.18
N ASP A 136 -20.87 -22.77 12.03
CA ASP A 136 -21.78 -22.79 10.87
C ASP A 136 -21.01 -22.41 9.60
N ASP A 137 -20.77 -23.42 8.75
CA ASP A 137 -19.96 -23.28 7.53
C ASP A 137 -20.59 -22.31 6.52
N ASN A 138 -21.93 -22.34 6.38
CA ASN A 138 -22.64 -21.49 5.42
C ASN A 138 -22.60 -20.01 5.83
N TRP A 139 -22.91 -19.71 7.09
CA TRP A 139 -22.89 -18.32 7.58
C TRP A 139 -21.47 -17.75 7.63
N SER A 140 -20.51 -18.58 8.03
CA SER A 140 -19.10 -18.21 8.02
C SER A 140 -18.62 -17.87 6.60
N PHE A 141 -18.93 -18.72 5.61
CA PHE A 141 -18.55 -18.48 4.22
C PHE A 141 -19.19 -17.20 3.64
N ILE A 142 -20.46 -16.94 3.96
CA ILE A 142 -21.13 -15.69 3.55
C ILE A 142 -20.42 -14.48 4.17
N MET A 143 -20.13 -14.50 5.47
CA MET A 143 -19.47 -13.39 6.15
C MET A 143 -18.03 -13.20 5.68
N TRP A 144 -17.31 -14.28 5.35
CA TRP A 144 -16.00 -14.23 4.72
C TRP A 144 -16.02 -13.47 3.38
N ASN A 145 -17.04 -13.72 2.55
CA ASN A 145 -17.22 -13.03 1.27
C ASN A 145 -17.58 -11.56 1.46
N ILE A 146 -18.48 -11.25 2.40
CA ILE A 146 -18.86 -9.85 2.72
C ILE A 146 -17.64 -9.08 3.22
N ALA A 147 -16.87 -9.65 4.15
CA ALA A 147 -15.64 -9.06 4.65
C ALA A 147 -14.61 -8.84 3.53
N GLY A 148 -14.47 -9.81 2.62
CA GLY A 148 -13.62 -9.70 1.44
C GLY A 148 -14.02 -8.56 0.52
N LEU A 149 -15.32 -8.42 0.23
CA LEU A 149 -15.87 -7.35 -0.60
C LEU A 149 -15.66 -5.97 0.04
N LEU A 150 -16.03 -5.81 1.32
CA LEU A 150 -15.83 -4.56 2.06
C LEU A 150 -14.36 -4.17 2.14
N GLY A 151 -13.49 -5.15 2.41
CA GLY A 151 -12.05 -4.96 2.41
C GLY A 151 -11.52 -4.47 1.07
N ASN A 152 -11.96 -5.08 -0.05
CA ASN A 152 -11.60 -4.62 -1.39
C ASN A 152 -12.08 -3.18 -1.64
N ILE A 153 -13.30 -2.82 -1.24
CA ILE A 153 -13.84 -1.46 -1.36
C ILE A 153 -12.94 -0.46 -0.63
N LEU A 154 -12.48 -0.78 0.58
CA LEU A 154 -11.57 0.08 1.35
C LEU A 154 -10.20 0.24 0.65
N ILE A 155 -9.65 -0.85 0.10
CA ILE A 155 -8.39 -0.79 -0.66
C ILE A 155 -8.56 0.02 -1.95
N PHE A 156 -9.69 -0.12 -2.66
CA PHE A 156 -9.96 0.74 -3.82
C PHE A 156 -10.15 2.20 -3.42
N TYR A 157 -10.76 2.46 -2.26
CA TYR A 157 -10.91 3.80 -1.73
C TYR A 157 -9.55 4.49 -1.51
N SER A 158 -8.55 3.80 -0.94
CA SER A 158 -7.22 4.37 -0.75
C SER A 158 -6.56 4.75 -2.08
N TRP A 159 -6.77 3.93 -3.11
CA TRP A 159 -6.30 4.20 -4.47
C TRP A 159 -6.99 5.42 -5.10
N ILE A 160 -8.33 5.53 -4.97
CA ILE A 160 -9.08 6.68 -5.48
C ILE A 160 -8.60 7.98 -4.81
N VAL A 161 -8.38 7.97 -3.50
CA VAL A 161 -7.83 9.12 -2.77
C VAL A 161 -6.47 9.53 -3.33
N TYR A 162 -5.59 8.57 -3.63
CA TYR A 162 -4.30 8.84 -4.25
C TYR A 162 -4.43 9.49 -5.64
N LEU A 163 -5.29 8.93 -6.50
CA LEU A 163 -5.55 9.50 -7.82
C LEU A 163 -6.15 10.91 -7.74
N MET A 164 -7.04 11.17 -6.78
CA MET A 164 -7.59 12.50 -6.55
C MET A 164 -6.51 13.51 -6.15
N ILE A 165 -5.58 13.10 -5.27
CA ILE A 165 -4.42 13.93 -4.90
C ILE A 165 -3.60 14.25 -6.15
N LEU A 166 -3.26 13.24 -6.95
CA LEU A 166 -2.48 13.43 -8.18
C LEU A 166 -3.19 14.34 -9.18
N TYR A 167 -4.49 14.15 -9.40
CA TYR A 167 -5.31 14.96 -10.29
C TYR A 167 -5.29 16.45 -9.88
N ARG A 168 -5.48 16.73 -8.58
CA ARG A 168 -5.48 18.11 -8.07
C ARG A 168 -4.10 18.76 -8.07
N LEU A 169 -3.03 17.97 -8.05
CA LEU A 169 -1.65 18.49 -8.13
C LEU A 169 -1.20 18.73 -9.57
N THR A 170 -1.68 17.91 -10.51
CA THR A 170 -1.21 17.92 -11.91
C THR A 170 -2.17 18.63 -12.89
N ASN A 171 -3.44 18.82 -12.55
CA ASN A 171 -4.48 19.34 -13.47
C ASN A 171 -4.56 18.60 -14.83
N ILE A 172 -3.99 17.39 -14.92
CA ILE A 172 -4.07 16.53 -16.11
C ILE A 172 -5.51 16.08 -16.33
N ASN A 173 -5.88 15.80 -17.58
CA ASN A 173 -7.13 15.13 -17.91
C ASN A 173 -7.29 13.84 -17.08
N LYS A 174 -8.44 13.68 -16.40
CA LYS A 174 -8.71 12.54 -15.51
C LYS A 174 -8.47 11.18 -16.18
N TYR A 175 -8.85 11.02 -17.45
CA TYR A 175 -8.67 9.77 -18.19
C TYR A 175 -7.20 9.50 -18.47
N LEU A 176 -6.45 10.53 -18.89
CA LEU A 176 -5.01 10.41 -19.14
C LEU A 176 -4.26 10.03 -17.84
N LEU A 177 -4.63 10.65 -16.72
CA LEU A 177 -4.05 10.33 -15.42
C LEU A 177 -4.28 8.86 -15.05
N ILE A 178 -5.51 8.36 -15.19
CA ILE A 178 -5.85 6.96 -14.89
C ILE A 178 -5.06 6.01 -15.78
N VAL A 179 -5.02 6.27 -17.09
CA VAL A 179 -4.29 5.41 -18.04
C VAL A 179 -2.79 5.39 -17.74
N CYS A 180 -2.17 6.56 -17.55
CA CYS A 180 -0.74 6.63 -17.26
C CYS A 180 -0.38 5.96 -15.93
N THR A 181 -1.18 6.17 -14.88
CA THR A 181 -0.94 5.54 -13.57
C THR A 181 -1.15 4.03 -13.63
N ALA A 182 -2.19 3.56 -14.33
CA ALA A 182 -2.44 2.12 -14.52
C ALA A 182 -1.33 1.44 -15.33
N LEU A 183 -0.85 2.06 -16.42
CA LEU A 183 0.25 1.53 -17.23
C LEU A 183 1.56 1.43 -16.44
N ILE A 184 1.93 2.46 -15.68
CA ILE A 184 3.13 2.40 -14.83
C ILE A 184 2.97 1.33 -13.78
N CYS A 185 1.84 1.28 -13.07
CA CYS A 185 1.63 0.27 -12.04
C CYS A 185 1.69 -1.14 -12.65
N TYR A 186 1.02 -1.36 -13.78
CA TYR A 186 1.07 -2.65 -14.48
C TYR A 186 2.50 -3.01 -14.90
N ALA A 187 3.21 -2.11 -15.58
CA ALA A 187 4.59 -2.35 -16.00
C ALA A 187 5.53 -2.59 -14.80
N PHE A 188 5.37 -1.84 -13.72
CA PHE A 188 6.20 -1.93 -12.53
C PHE A 188 5.95 -3.22 -11.73
N TYR A 189 4.69 -3.67 -11.64
CA TYR A 189 4.34 -4.93 -10.97
C TYR A 189 4.57 -6.16 -11.86
N ALA A 190 4.46 -6.02 -13.18
CA ALA A 190 4.76 -7.08 -14.15
C ALA A 190 6.27 -7.28 -14.34
N MET A 191 7.10 -6.26 -14.10
CA MET A 191 8.55 -6.43 -13.99
C MET A 191 8.88 -7.18 -12.70
N GLN A 192 8.94 -8.51 -12.77
CA GLN A 192 9.74 -9.28 -11.84
C GLN A 192 11.21 -8.90 -12.06
N ILE A 193 11.75 -8.07 -11.16
CA ILE A 193 13.21 -7.89 -11.07
C ILE A 193 13.75 -9.17 -10.43
N THR A 194 14.07 -10.17 -11.25
CA THR A 194 14.82 -11.34 -10.85
C THR A 194 16.27 -10.92 -10.66
N ILE A 195 16.68 -10.76 -9.39
CA ILE A 195 18.09 -10.66 -9.04
C ILE A 195 18.64 -12.08 -9.14
N SER A 196 19.29 -12.40 -10.25
CA SER A 196 20.11 -13.62 -10.36
C SER A 196 21.45 -13.36 -9.70
N ILE A 197 21.86 -14.27 -8.83
CA ILE A 197 23.20 -14.33 -8.23
C ILE A 197 24.00 -15.36 -9.02
#